data_AF-A0AA35W6J8-F1
#
_entry.id   AF-A0AA35W6J8-F1
#
_cell.length_a   1.000
_cell.length_b   1.000
_cell.length_c   1.000
_cell.angle_alpha   90.00
_cell.angle_beta   90.00
_cell.angle_gamma   90.00
#
_symmetry.space_group_name_H-M   'P 1'
#
loop_
_entity.id
_entity.type
_entity.pdbx_description
1 polymer ?
#
loop_
_entity_poly.entity_id
_entity_poly.type
_entity_poly.pdbx_seq_one_letter_code
_entity_poly.pdbx_strand_id
1 'polypeptide(L)'
;MTSGQQFLTVASANRRESEICTSAHSRHPGYSLFEWRKLCDSLPHSASQPLHISLAELSLHNTDGDCWTAIRGKVYNVTRFLKYHPGRKAQLMRGAGVDSTKIYDKVHSWVNEEAILQKFFCGYLTPGEGPVFNKFRVSSVESITHNTRLFALEPPPGMKFHVPVGQFVRLKASIKGETVVREYTPAVSIVDSNKEHLKLMIKIYPEGKMTQYLSTIQTGDPLLISEPAGSFCTDLVNSTKELVLIAAGTGLTPMTSILNIRYHQKKELQSTLLLFANKSEEDILWRDKLEQVCRLSPQFGVVHILSSPSSSWKGVTGKISLSLLATHLPQPLMTQESVSVDHYSFLELCGSK
;
A
#
# COMPACT_ATOMS: atom_id res chain seq x y z
N MET A 1 2.88 42.56 54.27
CA MET A 1 1.79 41.57 54.10
C MET A 1 2.41 40.35 53.38
N THR A 2 3.25 39.54 54.03
CA THR A 2 2.91 38.29 54.76
C THR A 2 2.01 37.37 53.93
N SER A 3 2.59 36.32 53.33
CA SER A 3 2.60 34.90 53.79
C SER A 3 1.36 34.13 53.29
N GLY A 4 1.43 32.88 52.85
CA GLY A 4 2.51 31.91 52.93
C GLY A 4 2.14 30.60 52.21
N GLN A 5 3.11 29.70 52.21
CA GLN A 5 2.97 28.29 51.85
C GLN A 5 1.98 27.58 52.79
N GLN A 6 1.24 26.60 52.27
CA GLN A 6 0.79 25.44 53.03
C GLN A 6 1.07 24.17 52.26
N PHE A 7 1.99 23.37 52.80
CA PHE A 7 2.04 21.93 52.65
C PHE A 7 0.87 21.31 53.41
N LEU A 8 0.23 20.30 52.82
CA LEU A 8 -0.43 19.23 53.58
C LEU A 8 -0.09 17.89 52.94
N THR A 9 0.45 17.02 53.79
CA THR A 9 1.01 15.70 53.51
C THR A 9 -0.04 14.63 53.80
N VAL A 10 -0.14 13.64 52.89
CA VAL A 10 -0.56 12.24 53.04
C VAL A 10 -1.89 11.92 53.74
N ALA A 11 -2.79 11.30 52.96
CA ALA A 11 -3.54 10.13 53.44
C ALA A 11 -3.54 9.07 52.33
N SER A 12 -2.74 8.03 52.55
CA SER A 12 -2.84 6.75 51.86
C SER A 12 -4.23 6.17 52.06
N ALA A 13 -4.94 5.91 50.96
CA ALA A 13 -6.03 4.95 50.96
C ALA A 13 -5.80 3.99 49.80
N ASN A 14 -5.23 2.83 50.14
CA ASN A 14 -5.35 1.60 49.38
C ASN A 14 -6.75 1.49 48.77
N ARG A 15 -6.87 1.68 47.45
CA ARG A 15 -7.98 1.12 46.70
C ARG A 15 -7.40 0.30 45.57
N ARG A 16 -7.76 -0.98 45.64
CA ARG A 16 -7.17 -2.13 44.98
C ARG A 16 -7.11 -1.94 43.47
N GLU A 17 -5.96 -2.36 42.93
CA GLU A 17 -5.84 -2.93 41.59
C GLU A 17 -6.88 -4.07 41.44
N SER A 18 -8.01 -3.81 40.80
CA SER A 18 -8.90 -4.87 40.27
C SER A 18 -10.03 -4.32 39.37
N GLU A 19 -9.74 -3.37 38.48
CA GLU A 19 -10.63 -3.06 37.34
C GLU A 19 -9.93 -3.42 36.03
N ILE A 20 -9.46 -4.67 35.95
CA ILE A 20 -9.10 -5.32 34.69
C ILE A 20 -10.33 -6.14 34.28
N CYS A 21 -11.01 -5.65 33.24
CA CYS A 21 -11.77 -6.46 32.28
C CYS A 21 -12.91 -7.34 32.83
N THR A 22 -13.97 -6.74 33.41
CA THR A 22 -15.24 -7.47 33.68
C THR A 22 -16.49 -6.63 33.37
N SER A 23 -16.54 -5.97 32.23
CA SER A 23 -17.79 -5.37 31.76
C SER A 23 -17.96 -5.60 30.27
N ALA A 24 -18.98 -6.39 29.95
CA ALA A 24 -19.52 -6.61 28.62
C ALA A 24 -20.01 -5.27 28.05
N HIS A 25 -19.08 -4.48 27.53
CA HIS A 25 -19.39 -3.25 26.82
C HIS A 25 -19.87 -3.60 25.41
N SER A 26 -20.99 -3.02 25.00
CA SER A 26 -21.67 -3.20 23.73
C SER A 26 -20.69 -3.32 22.56
N ARG A 27 -20.64 -4.52 21.95
CA ARG A 27 -19.92 -4.77 20.70
C ARG A 27 -20.59 -3.93 19.61
N HIS A 28 -19.80 -3.28 18.75
CA HIS A 28 -20.37 -2.72 17.52
C HIS A 28 -21.01 -3.89 16.74
N PRO A 29 -22.26 -3.75 16.26
CA PRO A 29 -22.87 -4.75 15.38
C PRO A 29 -21.95 -4.97 14.18
N GLY A 30 -21.62 -6.24 13.86
CA GLY A 30 -20.80 -6.58 12.70
C GLY A 30 -19.29 -6.78 12.94
N TYR A 31 -18.77 -6.58 14.16
CA TYR A 31 -17.32 -6.61 14.42
C TYR A 31 -16.91 -7.44 15.65
N SER A 32 -17.13 -8.75 15.56
CA SER A 32 -16.73 -9.76 16.54
C SER A 32 -15.52 -10.59 16.08
N LEU A 33 -14.86 -11.32 16.99
CA LEU A 33 -13.81 -12.28 16.63
C LEU A 33 -14.31 -13.42 15.73
N PHE A 34 -15.62 -13.73 15.77
CA PHE A 34 -16.23 -14.68 14.86
C PHE A 34 -16.29 -14.14 13.42
N GLU A 35 -16.66 -12.87 13.25
CA GLU A 35 -16.64 -12.19 11.95
C GLU A 35 -15.22 -11.97 11.44
N TRP A 36 -14.28 -11.70 12.34
CA TRP A 36 -12.85 -11.70 12.02
C TRP A 36 -12.40 -13.04 11.44
N ARG A 37 -12.80 -14.16 12.07
CA ARG A 37 -12.46 -15.49 11.58
C ARG A 37 -13.08 -15.76 10.21
N LYS A 38 -14.35 -15.42 10.00
CA LYS A 38 -14.99 -15.51 8.68
C LYS A 38 -14.25 -14.71 7.61
N LEU A 39 -13.81 -13.49 7.94
CA LEU A 39 -12.99 -12.68 7.05
C LEU A 39 -11.64 -13.35 6.77
N CYS A 40 -10.99 -13.93 7.77
CA CYS A 40 -9.74 -14.66 7.57
C CYS A 40 -9.93 -15.87 6.67
N ASP A 41 -10.98 -16.66 6.89
CA ASP A 41 -11.30 -17.87 6.13
C ASP A 41 -11.64 -17.55 4.66
N SER A 42 -12.21 -16.38 4.37
CA SER A 42 -12.48 -15.94 2.99
C SER A 42 -11.25 -15.39 2.27
N LEU A 43 -10.22 -14.96 3.00
CA LEU A 43 -8.97 -14.52 2.40
C LEU A 43 -8.15 -15.75 1.95
N PRO A 44 -7.43 -15.69 0.81
CA PRO A 44 -6.50 -16.75 0.43
C PRO A 44 -5.29 -16.86 1.38
N HIS A 45 -4.42 -17.83 1.10
CA HIS A 45 -3.15 -17.97 1.83
C HIS A 45 -2.08 -17.12 1.16
N SER A 46 -1.51 -16.16 1.91
CA SER A 46 -0.46 -15.28 1.39
C SER A 46 0.86 -16.03 1.30
N ALA A 47 1.39 -16.16 0.08
CA ALA A 47 2.68 -16.81 -0.20
C ALA A 47 3.86 -15.82 -0.27
N SER A 48 3.69 -14.60 0.24
CA SER A 48 4.75 -13.57 0.21
C SER A 48 5.90 -13.96 1.14
N GLN A 49 7.14 -13.69 0.72
CA GLN A 49 8.29 -13.86 1.61
C GLN A 49 8.21 -12.87 2.79
N PRO A 50 8.54 -13.29 4.03
CA PRO A 50 8.56 -12.40 5.19
C PRO A 50 9.55 -11.25 5.02
N LEU A 51 9.13 -10.03 5.36
CA LEU A 51 9.99 -8.85 5.34
C LEU A 51 10.94 -8.81 6.55
N HIS A 52 12.02 -8.04 6.44
CA HIS A 52 12.84 -7.62 7.57
C HIS A 52 12.53 -6.16 7.89
N ILE A 53 11.97 -5.90 9.08
CA ILE A 53 11.38 -4.61 9.42
C ILE A 53 12.13 -4.03 10.61
N SER A 54 12.78 -2.88 10.43
CA SER A 54 13.44 -2.18 11.54
C SER A 54 12.43 -1.48 12.46
N LEU A 55 12.84 -1.08 13.66
CA LEU A 55 12.01 -0.24 14.54
C LEU A 55 11.65 1.09 13.88
N ALA A 56 12.60 1.69 13.15
CA ALA A 56 12.36 2.94 12.43
C ALA A 56 11.35 2.75 11.28
N GLU A 57 11.43 1.64 10.54
CA GLU A 57 10.41 1.29 9.55
C GLU A 57 9.04 1.11 10.20
N LEU A 58 8.97 0.30 11.25
CA LEU A 58 7.74 0.04 11.98
C LEU A 58 7.09 1.36 12.44
N SER A 59 7.88 2.33 12.91
CA SER A 59 7.39 3.63 13.39
C SER A 59 6.65 4.47 12.36
N LEU A 60 6.82 4.20 11.05
CA LEU A 60 6.09 4.88 9.98
C LEU A 60 4.61 4.44 9.91
N HIS A 61 4.30 3.25 10.40
CA HIS A 61 2.97 2.61 10.31
C HIS A 61 2.15 2.84 11.59
N ASN A 62 1.85 4.11 11.86
CA ASN A 62 1.30 4.57 13.14
C ASN A 62 -0.09 5.23 13.05
N THR A 63 -0.81 5.04 11.94
CA THR A 63 -2.11 5.70 11.69
C THR A 63 -3.26 4.71 11.59
N ASP A 64 -4.50 5.18 11.68
CA ASP A 64 -5.70 4.32 11.57
C ASP A 64 -5.85 3.60 10.23
N GLY A 65 -5.30 4.18 9.16
CA GLY A 65 -5.31 3.61 7.81
C GLY A 65 -4.06 2.78 7.48
N ASP A 66 -3.06 2.82 8.36
CA ASP A 66 -1.80 2.10 8.23
C ASP A 66 -1.20 1.88 9.63
N CYS A 67 -1.66 0.82 10.29
CA CYS A 67 -1.36 0.48 11.68
C CYS A 67 -0.66 -0.87 11.74
N TRP A 68 0.64 -0.86 12.03
CA TRP A 68 1.42 -2.07 12.22
C TRP A 68 1.92 -2.15 13.67
N THR A 69 2.18 -3.34 14.16
CA THR A 69 2.71 -3.54 15.50
C THR A 69 3.64 -4.75 15.53
N ALA A 70 4.68 -4.70 16.36
CA ALA A 70 5.51 -5.86 16.63
C ALA A 70 5.11 -6.55 17.93
N ILE A 71 5.01 -7.87 17.90
CA ILE A 71 4.76 -8.73 19.06
C ILE A 71 5.75 -9.89 18.97
N ARG A 72 6.59 -10.05 19.99
CA ARG A 72 7.60 -11.12 20.13
C ARG A 72 8.49 -11.26 18.88
N GLY A 73 8.94 -10.13 18.34
CA GLY A 73 9.80 -10.08 17.16
C GLY A 73 9.11 -10.31 15.82
N LYS A 74 7.79 -10.50 15.79
CA LYS A 74 6.98 -10.61 14.56
C LYS A 74 6.18 -9.32 14.35
N VAL A 75 6.18 -8.81 13.13
CA VAL A 75 5.45 -7.60 12.74
C VAL A 75 4.16 -7.97 12.02
N TYR A 76 3.05 -7.36 12.44
CA TYR A 76 1.73 -7.58 11.88
C TYR A 76 1.10 -6.26 11.42
N ASN A 77 0.48 -6.27 10.24
CA ASN A 77 -0.38 -5.18 9.78
C ASN A 77 -1.78 -5.37 10.40
N VAL A 78 -2.03 -4.69 11.52
CA VAL A 78 -3.28 -4.81 12.28
C VAL A 78 -4.35 -3.83 11.83
N THR A 79 -4.13 -3.06 10.75
CA THR A 79 -5.08 -2.06 10.20
C THR A 79 -6.49 -2.61 10.06
N ARG A 80 -6.65 -3.80 9.45
CA ARG A 80 -7.97 -4.43 9.29
C ARG A 80 -8.56 -4.95 10.59
N PHE A 81 -7.71 -5.31 11.55
CA PHE A 81 -8.11 -5.85 12.84
C PHE A 81 -8.56 -4.77 13.83
N LEU A 82 -8.20 -3.49 13.63
CA LEU A 82 -8.56 -2.38 14.51
C LEU A 82 -10.03 -2.35 14.92
N LYS A 83 -10.93 -2.66 13.98
CA LYS A 83 -12.39 -2.67 14.21
C LYS A 83 -12.91 -3.94 14.89
N TYR A 84 -12.19 -5.06 14.78
CA TYR A 84 -12.56 -6.35 15.38
C TYR A 84 -11.92 -6.56 16.76
N HIS A 85 -10.98 -5.71 17.17
CA HIS A 85 -10.27 -5.84 18.44
C HIS A 85 -11.22 -5.64 19.63
N PRO A 86 -11.36 -6.64 20.54
CA PRO A 86 -12.30 -6.58 21.67
C PRO A 86 -12.05 -5.40 22.62
N GLY A 87 -10.78 -5.00 22.78
CA GLY A 87 -10.39 -3.84 23.60
C GLY A 87 -10.64 -2.47 22.94
N ARG A 88 -11.32 -2.45 21.79
CA ARG A 88 -11.56 -1.28 20.92
C ARG A 88 -10.29 -0.76 20.24
N LYS A 89 -10.50 0.01 19.18
CA LYS A 89 -9.46 0.64 18.35
C LYS A 89 -8.46 1.46 19.17
N ALA A 90 -8.95 2.30 20.10
CA ALA A 90 -8.11 3.20 20.87
C ALA A 90 -7.02 2.49 21.69
N GLN A 91 -7.29 1.28 22.20
CA GLN A 91 -6.28 0.52 22.94
C GLN A 91 -5.25 -0.11 22.02
N LEU A 92 -5.68 -0.66 20.88
CA LEU A 92 -4.76 -1.27 19.91
C LEU A 92 -3.84 -0.22 19.26
N MET A 93 -4.36 0.98 19.00
CA MET A 93 -3.57 2.09 18.46
C MET A 93 -2.42 2.55 19.37
N ARG A 94 -2.44 2.23 20.67
CA ARG A 94 -1.28 2.49 21.56
C ARG A 94 -0.05 1.68 21.17
N GLY A 95 -0.24 0.58 20.43
CA GLY A 95 0.81 -0.25 19.89
C GLY A 95 1.16 0.03 18.42
N ALA A 96 0.56 1.05 17.82
CA ALA A 96 0.79 1.40 16.43
C ALA A 96 2.22 1.92 16.24
N GLY A 97 2.94 1.33 15.29
CA GLY A 97 4.30 1.68 14.94
C GLY A 97 5.37 1.35 15.99
N VAL A 98 5.08 0.50 16.97
CA VAL A 98 6.04 0.14 18.03
C VAL A 98 6.05 -1.35 18.34
N ASP A 99 7.14 -1.80 18.98
CA ASP A 99 7.18 -3.11 19.64
C ASP A 99 6.29 -3.10 20.87
N SER A 100 5.13 -3.74 20.72
CA SER A 100 4.08 -3.82 21.72
C SER A 100 4.18 -5.05 22.60
N THR A 101 5.24 -5.86 22.49
CA THR A 101 5.40 -7.11 23.24
C THR A 101 5.11 -6.92 24.72
N LYS A 102 5.68 -5.87 25.35
CA LYS A 102 5.46 -5.59 26.78
C LYS A 102 3.98 -5.32 27.13
N ILE A 103 3.27 -4.58 26.29
CA ILE A 103 1.84 -4.26 26.51
C ILE A 103 0.99 -5.49 26.20
N TYR A 104 1.37 -6.24 25.17
CA TYR A 104 0.70 -7.47 24.77
C TYR A 104 0.78 -8.52 25.88
N ASP A 105 1.97 -8.81 26.41
CA ASP A 105 2.14 -9.81 27.47
C ASP A 105 1.43 -9.40 28.77
N LYS A 106 1.31 -8.10 29.03
CA LYS A 106 0.56 -7.60 30.20
C LYS A 106 -0.94 -7.80 30.08
N VAL A 107 -1.53 -7.62 28.90
CA VAL A 107 -2.99 -7.55 28.69
C VAL A 107 -3.56 -8.80 28.03
N HIS A 108 -2.74 -9.53 27.27
CA HIS A 108 -3.14 -10.59 26.36
C HIS A 108 -2.18 -11.80 26.43
N SER A 109 -1.49 -12.02 27.55
CA SER A 109 -0.57 -13.17 27.71
C SER A 109 -1.24 -14.52 27.45
N TRP A 110 -2.55 -14.63 27.68
CA TRP A 110 -3.34 -15.84 27.41
C TRP A 110 -3.89 -15.93 25.98
N VAL A 111 -3.63 -14.93 25.13
CA VAL A 111 -4.08 -14.89 23.74
C VAL A 111 -2.92 -15.30 22.84
N ASN A 112 -3.20 -16.16 21.87
CA ASN A 112 -2.25 -16.52 20.82
C ASN A 112 -2.38 -15.54 19.65
N GLU A 113 -1.46 -14.60 19.56
CA GLU A 113 -1.37 -13.60 18.49
C GLU A 113 -1.23 -14.23 17.11
N GLU A 114 -0.49 -15.34 17.00
CA GLU A 114 -0.27 -16.00 15.72
C GLU A 114 -1.58 -16.57 15.20
N ALA A 115 -2.36 -17.24 16.05
CA ALA A 115 -3.66 -17.79 15.67
C ALA A 115 -4.66 -16.71 15.19
N ILE A 116 -4.52 -15.47 15.66
CA ILE A 116 -5.43 -14.37 15.31
C ILE A 116 -4.91 -13.56 14.12
N LEU A 117 -3.60 -13.31 14.04
CA LEU A 117 -2.98 -12.33 13.15
C LEU A 117 -2.13 -12.96 12.02
N GLN A 118 -1.97 -14.29 11.96
CA GLN A 118 -1.11 -14.97 10.98
C GLN A 118 -1.32 -14.49 9.54
N LYS A 119 -2.57 -14.27 9.09
CA LYS A 119 -2.87 -13.79 7.74
C LYS A 119 -2.37 -12.37 7.44
N PHE A 120 -2.02 -11.63 8.48
CA PHE A 120 -1.55 -10.25 8.43
C PHE A 120 -0.10 -10.12 8.92
N PHE A 121 0.61 -11.24 9.02
CA PHE A 121 2.05 -11.24 9.28
C PHE A 121 2.79 -10.58 8.12
N CYS A 122 3.60 -9.56 8.44
CA CYS A 122 4.40 -8.83 7.47
C CYS A 122 5.83 -9.36 7.40
N GLY A 123 6.41 -9.73 8.55
CA GLY A 123 7.83 -10.03 8.63
C GLY A 123 8.37 -10.02 10.05
N TYR A 124 9.69 -10.10 10.16
CA TYR A 124 10.40 -10.12 11.44
C TYR A 124 10.96 -8.73 11.79
N LEU A 125 10.83 -8.36 13.06
CA LEU A 125 11.47 -7.16 13.59
C LEU A 125 12.98 -7.37 13.64
N THR A 126 13.74 -6.50 13.00
CA THR A 126 15.21 -6.55 12.99
C THR A 126 15.81 -5.41 13.82
N PRO A 127 16.91 -5.68 14.55
CA PRO A 127 17.69 -4.62 15.17
C PRO A 127 18.35 -3.79 14.06
N GLY A 128 17.87 -2.55 13.83
CA GLY A 128 18.42 -1.66 12.81
C GLY A 128 17.82 -0.26 12.89
N GLU A 129 18.57 0.75 12.44
CA GLU A 129 18.19 2.17 12.50
C GLU A 129 17.28 2.63 11.34
N GLY A 130 16.86 1.73 10.46
CA GLY A 130 16.04 2.08 9.29
C GLY A 130 16.23 1.14 8.11
N PRO A 131 15.58 1.43 6.97
CA PRO A 131 15.78 0.67 5.75
C PRO A 131 17.25 0.74 5.29
N VAL A 132 17.79 -0.41 4.88
CA VAL A 132 19.12 -0.51 4.26
C VAL A 132 19.01 -0.03 2.82
N PHE A 133 19.92 0.85 2.40
CA PHE A 133 19.97 1.37 1.03
C PHE A 133 21.22 0.90 0.31
N ASN A 134 21.04 0.36 -0.89
CA ASN A 134 22.10 -0.10 -1.78
C ASN A 134 22.22 0.82 -3.00
N LYS A 135 23.43 0.94 -3.55
CA LYS A 135 23.68 1.75 -4.76
C LYS A 135 23.29 0.94 -6.00
N PHE A 136 22.22 1.33 -6.66
CA PHE A 136 21.83 0.82 -7.96
C PHE A 136 22.39 1.73 -9.05
N ARG A 137 22.83 1.14 -10.16
CA ARG A 137 23.29 1.90 -11.33
C ARG A 137 22.12 2.14 -12.26
N VAL A 138 21.97 3.36 -12.76
CA VAL A 138 20.99 3.68 -13.80
C VAL A 138 21.49 3.10 -15.13
N SER A 139 20.81 2.11 -15.68
CA SER A 139 21.16 1.49 -16.96
C SER A 139 20.53 2.19 -18.16
N SER A 140 19.36 2.79 -17.99
CA SER A 140 18.76 3.68 -18.98
C SER A 140 17.77 4.67 -18.38
N VAL A 141 17.57 5.79 -19.08
CA VAL A 141 16.54 6.79 -18.80
C VAL A 141 15.76 7.05 -20.09
N GLU A 142 14.47 6.72 -20.10
CA GLU A 142 13.58 6.90 -21.25
C GLU A 142 12.51 7.95 -20.94
N SER A 143 12.21 8.84 -21.89
CA SER A 143 11.08 9.77 -21.77
C SER A 143 9.79 9.08 -22.19
N ILE A 144 8.82 9.00 -21.28
CA ILE A 144 7.50 8.38 -21.52
C ILE A 144 6.46 9.42 -21.94
N THR A 145 6.49 10.60 -21.32
CA THR A 145 5.70 11.78 -21.70
C THR A 145 6.57 13.03 -21.60
N HIS A 146 6.00 14.21 -21.83
CA HIS A 146 6.71 15.49 -21.70
C HIS A 146 7.32 15.72 -20.31
N ASN A 147 6.79 15.07 -19.26
CA ASN A 147 7.26 15.22 -17.88
C ASN A 147 7.38 13.90 -17.13
N THR A 148 7.32 12.74 -17.78
CA THR A 148 7.47 11.44 -17.11
C THR A 148 8.63 10.68 -17.71
N ARG A 149 9.51 10.16 -16.84
CA ARG A 149 10.68 9.36 -17.24
C ARG A 149 10.59 7.96 -16.66
N LEU A 150 11.17 6.99 -17.37
CA LEU A 150 11.35 5.62 -16.93
C LEU A 150 12.83 5.36 -16.69
N PHE A 151 13.19 5.10 -15.44
CA PHE A 151 14.55 4.78 -15.03
C PHE A 151 14.68 3.26 -14.92
N ALA A 152 15.56 2.65 -15.71
CA ALA A 152 15.96 1.25 -15.51
C ALA A 152 17.19 1.19 -14.60
N LEU A 153 17.13 0.35 -13.58
CA LEU A 153 18.11 0.26 -12.51
C LEU A 153 18.66 -1.16 -12.39
N GLU A 154 19.98 -1.25 -12.33
CA GLU A 154 20.74 -2.48 -12.10
C GLU A 154 21.18 -2.55 -10.63
N PRO A 155 20.92 -3.67 -9.92
CA PRO A 155 21.48 -3.86 -8.59
C PRO A 155 23.01 -4.03 -8.65
N PRO A 156 23.72 -3.90 -7.52
CA PRO A 156 25.13 -4.26 -7.43
C PRO A 156 25.42 -5.66 -8.00
N PRO A 157 26.60 -5.88 -8.64
CA PRO A 157 26.97 -7.21 -9.15
C PRO A 157 26.84 -8.30 -8.09
N GLY A 158 26.19 -9.41 -8.46
CA GLY A 158 25.96 -10.56 -7.56
C GLY A 158 24.75 -10.42 -6.62
N MET A 159 24.12 -9.24 -6.53
CA MET A 159 22.89 -9.05 -5.76
C MET A 159 21.67 -9.46 -6.58
N LYS A 160 20.93 -10.46 -6.10
CA LYS A 160 19.57 -10.75 -6.61
C LYS A 160 18.61 -9.76 -5.97
N PHE A 161 17.87 -9.03 -6.79
CA PHE A 161 16.89 -8.06 -6.32
C PHE A 161 15.57 -8.25 -7.05
N HIS A 162 14.51 -8.46 -6.29
CA HIS A 162 13.15 -8.59 -6.80
C HIS A 162 12.22 -7.83 -5.87
N VAL A 163 11.36 -6.99 -6.44
CA VAL A 163 10.30 -6.31 -5.70
C VAL A 163 9.02 -7.11 -5.89
N PRO A 164 8.43 -7.68 -4.83
CA PRO A 164 7.13 -8.35 -4.91
C PRO A 164 6.04 -7.41 -5.44
N VAL A 165 5.00 -8.01 -6.03
CA VAL A 165 3.89 -7.27 -6.65
C VAL A 165 3.18 -6.40 -5.61
N GLY A 166 2.90 -5.15 -5.96
CA GLY A 166 2.26 -4.16 -5.09
C GLY A 166 3.14 -3.63 -3.95
N GLN A 167 4.38 -4.12 -3.81
CA GLN A 167 5.39 -3.50 -2.95
C GLN A 167 6.12 -2.38 -3.69
N PHE A 168 6.80 -1.54 -2.93
CA PHE A 168 7.57 -0.41 -3.43
C PHE A 168 9.01 -0.46 -2.91
N VAL A 169 9.85 0.40 -3.46
CA VAL A 169 11.18 0.68 -2.92
C VAL A 169 11.27 2.15 -2.53
N ARG A 170 12.18 2.47 -1.61
CA ARG A 170 12.49 3.85 -1.25
C ARG A 170 13.73 4.30 -1.99
N LEU A 171 13.65 5.48 -2.60
CA LEU A 171 14.80 6.18 -3.14
C LEU A 171 15.25 7.22 -2.13
N LYS A 172 16.55 7.24 -1.82
CA LYS A 172 17.18 8.23 -0.93
C LYS A 172 18.16 9.11 -1.69
N ALA A 173 18.11 10.40 -1.44
CA ALA A 173 19.06 11.36 -1.99
C ALA A 173 19.43 12.43 -0.95
N SER A 174 20.67 12.94 -1.02
CA SER A 174 21.06 14.16 -0.30
C SER A 174 20.91 15.34 -1.24
N ILE A 175 19.96 16.22 -0.96
CA ILE A 175 19.59 17.35 -1.81
C ILE A 175 19.79 18.62 -1.00
N LYS A 176 20.79 19.42 -1.36
CA LYS A 176 21.18 20.65 -0.65
C LYS A 176 21.42 20.42 0.86
N GLY A 177 22.03 19.29 1.21
CA GLY A 177 22.34 18.91 2.60
C GLY A 177 21.17 18.25 3.36
N GLU A 178 19.97 18.18 2.77
CA GLU A 178 18.82 17.50 3.36
C GLU A 178 18.70 16.07 2.82
N THR A 179 18.46 15.11 3.71
CA THR A 179 18.14 13.74 3.30
C THR A 179 16.66 13.66 2.90
N VAL A 180 16.41 13.37 1.62
CA VAL A 180 15.07 13.20 1.07
C VAL A 180 14.87 11.73 0.73
N VAL A 181 13.79 11.13 1.24
CA VAL A 181 13.39 9.75 0.96
C VAL A 181 11.99 9.75 0.36
N ARG A 182 11.77 9.03 -0.75
CA ARG A 182 10.46 8.89 -1.40
C ARG A 182 10.23 7.46 -1.87
N GLU A 183 8.97 7.05 -1.83
CA GLU A 183 8.52 5.72 -2.22
C GLU A 183 8.18 5.70 -3.70
N TYR A 184 8.60 4.65 -4.38
CA TYR A 184 8.34 4.43 -5.79
C TYR A 184 7.99 2.96 -6.03
N THR A 185 6.82 2.74 -6.62
CA THR A 185 6.40 1.40 -7.05
C THR A 185 7.01 1.07 -8.40
N PRO A 186 7.62 -0.12 -8.58
CA PRO A 186 8.17 -0.51 -9.87
C PRO A 186 7.09 -0.57 -10.96
N ALA A 187 7.42 -0.06 -12.14
CA ALA A 187 6.64 -0.22 -13.34
C ALA A 187 7.04 -1.54 -14.03
N VAL A 188 6.06 -2.40 -14.29
CA VAL A 188 6.28 -3.70 -14.94
C VAL A 188 5.63 -3.68 -16.32
N SER A 189 6.28 -4.20 -17.35
CA SER A 189 5.62 -4.35 -18.65
C SER A 189 4.46 -5.33 -18.49
N ILE A 190 3.27 -4.98 -18.97
CA ILE A 190 2.09 -5.85 -18.82
C ILE A 190 2.25 -7.13 -19.65
N VAL A 191 2.86 -7.01 -20.83
CA VAL A 191 2.98 -8.10 -21.81
C VAL A 191 4.34 -8.79 -21.74
N ASP A 192 5.41 -8.03 -21.50
CA ASP A 192 6.77 -8.59 -21.49
C ASP A 192 7.15 -9.11 -20.11
N SER A 193 7.61 -10.35 -20.08
CA SER A 193 8.04 -11.03 -18.85
C SER A 193 9.54 -10.92 -18.59
N ASN A 194 10.29 -10.09 -19.34
CA ASN A 194 11.73 -9.91 -19.11
C ASN A 194 12.00 -9.19 -17.78
N LYS A 195 12.57 -9.94 -16.82
CA LYS A 195 12.72 -9.58 -15.40
C LYS A 195 14.02 -8.85 -15.05
N GLU A 196 14.79 -8.36 -16.01
CA GLU A 196 16.21 -8.10 -15.73
C GLU A 196 16.49 -6.79 -14.98
N HIS A 197 15.61 -5.78 -15.05
CA HIS A 197 15.87 -4.47 -14.43
C HIS A 197 14.70 -3.96 -13.58
N LEU A 198 15.02 -3.37 -12.44
CA LEU A 198 14.09 -2.57 -11.65
C LEU A 198 13.76 -1.30 -12.43
N LYS A 199 12.50 -1.10 -12.80
CA LYS A 199 12.07 0.08 -13.57
C LYS A 199 11.20 0.99 -12.73
N LEU A 200 11.58 2.26 -12.59
CA LEU A 200 10.80 3.27 -11.87
C LEU A 200 10.27 4.31 -12.85
N MET A 201 8.94 4.43 -12.97
CA MET A 201 8.29 5.44 -13.81
C MET A 201 7.90 6.64 -12.96
N ILE A 202 8.52 7.79 -13.21
CA ILE A 202 8.49 8.93 -12.31
C ILE A 202 8.13 10.20 -13.09
N LYS A 203 7.05 10.85 -12.65
CA LYS A 203 6.64 12.17 -13.13
C LYS A 203 7.49 13.25 -12.46
N ILE A 204 8.01 14.17 -13.26
CA ILE A 204 8.86 15.28 -12.85
C ILE A 204 7.99 16.48 -12.51
N TYR A 205 7.93 16.83 -11.22
CA TYR A 205 7.21 17.99 -10.74
C TYR A 205 8.18 19.16 -10.52
N PRO A 206 7.90 20.38 -11.02
CA PRO A 206 8.75 21.56 -10.83
C PRO A 206 9.09 21.83 -9.36
N GLU A 207 8.10 21.71 -8.48
CA GLU A 207 8.24 21.95 -7.03
C GLU A 207 8.74 20.72 -6.24
N GLY A 208 8.90 19.58 -6.89
CA GLY A 208 9.23 18.33 -6.21
C GLY A 208 10.72 18.17 -5.98
N LYS A 209 11.20 18.29 -4.73
CA LYS A 209 12.64 18.12 -4.37
C LYS A 209 13.26 16.86 -5.01
N MET A 210 12.67 15.70 -4.73
CA MET A 210 13.17 14.41 -5.24
C MET A 210 13.08 14.32 -6.76
N THR A 211 11.95 14.74 -7.35
CA THR A 211 11.75 14.60 -8.79
C THR A 211 12.60 15.57 -9.60
N GLN A 212 12.91 16.76 -9.07
CA GLN A 212 13.88 17.68 -9.65
C GLN A 212 15.29 17.10 -9.59
N TYR A 213 15.69 16.49 -8.48
CA TYR A 213 16.95 15.73 -8.40
C TYR A 213 17.00 14.62 -9.46
N LEU A 214 15.94 13.83 -9.59
CA LEU A 214 15.87 12.78 -10.61
C LEU A 214 15.87 13.31 -12.05
N SER A 215 15.47 14.55 -12.28
CA SER A 215 15.52 15.18 -13.60
C SER A 215 16.95 15.42 -14.10
N THR A 216 17.93 15.49 -13.19
CA THR A 216 19.35 15.68 -13.52
C THR A 216 20.10 14.36 -13.69
N ILE A 217 19.51 13.24 -13.29
CA ILE A 217 20.12 11.92 -13.33
C ILE A 217 20.22 11.39 -14.76
N GLN A 218 21.36 10.79 -15.07
CA GLN A 218 21.71 10.23 -16.37
C GLN A 218 22.08 8.75 -16.26
N THR A 219 22.16 8.08 -17.42
CA THR A 219 22.68 6.71 -17.50
C THR A 219 24.08 6.63 -16.91
N GLY A 220 24.32 5.63 -16.06
CA GLY A 220 25.56 5.41 -15.34
C GLY A 220 25.56 5.96 -13.91
N ASP A 221 24.69 6.91 -13.58
CA ASP A 221 24.63 7.50 -12.25
C ASP A 221 24.14 6.49 -11.19
N PRO A 222 24.61 6.62 -9.93
CA PRO A 222 24.13 5.81 -8.84
C PRO A 222 22.86 6.39 -8.19
N LEU A 223 21.92 5.52 -7.84
CA LEU A 223 20.76 5.83 -6.99
C LEU A 223 20.74 4.93 -5.76
N LEU A 224 20.43 5.49 -4.59
CA LEU A 224 20.30 4.73 -3.35
C LEU A 224 18.88 4.18 -3.23
N ILE A 225 18.75 2.86 -3.33
CA ILE A 225 17.48 2.13 -3.34
C ILE A 225 17.41 1.23 -2.12
N SER A 226 16.29 1.27 -1.39
CA SER A 226 16.06 0.39 -0.25
C SER A 226 15.75 -1.04 -0.67
N GLU A 227 15.74 -1.94 0.30
CA GLU A 227 15.01 -3.21 0.17
C GLU A 227 13.50 -2.97 -0.13
N PRO A 228 12.80 -3.94 -0.76
CA PRO A 228 11.37 -3.86 -0.96
C PRO A 228 10.60 -3.67 0.35
N ALA A 229 9.54 -2.88 0.31
CA ALA A 229 8.66 -2.61 1.44
C ALA A 229 7.19 -2.55 1.01
N GLY A 230 6.29 -2.71 1.99
CA GLY A 230 4.85 -2.71 1.80
C GLY A 230 4.23 -4.09 2.03
N SER A 231 2.95 -4.10 2.43
CA SER A 231 2.23 -5.32 2.81
C SER A 231 1.17 -5.74 1.80
N PHE A 232 1.35 -5.37 0.52
CA PHE A 232 0.37 -5.74 -0.50
C PHE A 232 0.25 -7.26 -0.62
N CYS A 233 -0.98 -7.74 -0.65
CA CYS A 233 -1.29 -9.16 -0.72
C CYS A 233 -1.89 -9.48 -2.09
N THR A 234 -1.16 -10.24 -2.92
CA THR A 234 -1.59 -10.64 -4.28
C THR A 234 -2.81 -11.55 -4.29
N ASP A 235 -3.16 -12.10 -3.14
CA ASP A 235 -4.27 -13.02 -2.96
C ASP A 235 -5.59 -12.44 -3.46
N LEU A 236 -5.87 -11.17 -3.14
CA LEU A 236 -7.08 -10.47 -3.61
C LEU A 236 -7.16 -10.43 -5.14
N VAL A 237 -6.02 -10.26 -5.81
CA VAL A 237 -5.92 -10.23 -7.27
C VAL A 237 -6.16 -11.62 -7.86
N ASN A 238 -5.63 -12.66 -7.22
CA ASN A 238 -5.68 -14.03 -7.71
C ASN A 238 -7.04 -14.70 -7.46
N SER A 239 -7.72 -14.36 -6.36
CA SER A 239 -8.99 -14.98 -5.97
C SER A 239 -10.21 -14.33 -6.61
N THR A 240 -10.10 -13.07 -7.06
CA THR A 240 -11.24 -12.37 -7.65
C THR A 240 -11.47 -12.76 -9.11
N LYS A 241 -12.74 -12.97 -9.47
CA LYS A 241 -13.15 -13.13 -10.86
C LYS A 241 -13.15 -11.78 -11.56
N GLU A 242 -13.68 -10.76 -10.92
CA GLU A 242 -13.78 -9.42 -11.49
C GLU A 242 -12.92 -8.43 -10.68
N LEU A 243 -12.07 -7.69 -11.38
CA LEU A 243 -11.13 -6.75 -10.77
C LEU A 243 -11.33 -5.37 -11.37
N VAL A 244 -11.58 -4.37 -10.53
CA VAL A 244 -11.58 -2.97 -10.93
C VAL A 244 -10.39 -2.27 -10.31
N LEU A 245 -9.57 -1.66 -11.17
CA LEU A 245 -8.41 -0.86 -10.81
C LEU A 245 -8.71 0.61 -11.09
N ILE A 246 -8.39 1.48 -10.14
CA ILE A 246 -8.56 2.93 -10.30
C ILE A 246 -7.20 3.58 -10.09
N ALA A 247 -6.70 4.28 -11.11
CA ALA A 247 -5.41 4.95 -11.08
C ALA A 247 -5.51 6.39 -11.60
N ALA A 248 -4.61 7.25 -11.11
CA ALA A 248 -4.41 8.58 -11.67
C ALA A 248 -2.92 8.89 -11.88
N GLY A 249 -2.54 9.35 -13.07
CA GLY A 249 -1.14 9.65 -13.42
C GLY A 249 -0.18 8.48 -13.13
N THR A 250 0.91 8.73 -12.40
CA THR A 250 1.88 7.67 -12.01
C THR A 250 1.33 6.64 -11.02
N GLY A 251 0.11 6.84 -10.51
CA GLY A 251 -0.67 5.80 -9.86
C GLY A 251 -0.89 4.55 -10.71
N LEU A 252 -0.65 4.64 -12.03
CA LEU A 252 -0.59 3.47 -12.90
C LEU A 252 0.47 2.45 -12.46
N THR A 253 1.60 2.88 -11.88
CA THR A 253 2.75 2.00 -11.59
C THR A 253 2.41 0.76 -10.76
N PRO A 254 1.74 0.83 -9.59
CA PRO A 254 1.28 -0.37 -8.90
C PRO A 254 0.34 -1.23 -9.75
N MET A 255 -0.52 -0.60 -10.55
CA MET A 255 -1.47 -1.31 -11.42
C MET A 255 -0.75 -2.15 -12.47
N THR A 256 0.37 -1.68 -13.01
CA THR A 256 1.10 -2.43 -14.05
C THR A 256 1.54 -3.82 -13.57
N SER A 257 1.97 -3.94 -12.31
CA SER A 257 2.36 -5.23 -11.72
C SER A 257 1.17 -6.18 -11.56
N ILE A 258 0.00 -5.64 -11.20
CA ILE A 258 -1.24 -6.39 -11.03
C ILE A 258 -1.83 -6.83 -12.37
N LEU A 259 -1.81 -5.92 -13.35
CA LEU A 259 -2.21 -6.19 -14.72
C LEU A 259 -1.32 -7.25 -15.36
N ASN A 260 -0.02 -7.23 -15.11
CA ASN A 260 0.90 -8.27 -15.57
C ASN A 260 0.50 -9.67 -15.02
N ILE A 261 0.18 -9.79 -13.71
CA ILE A 261 -0.34 -11.05 -13.15
C ILE A 261 -1.59 -11.50 -13.91
N ARG A 262 -2.60 -10.63 -14.02
CA ARG A 262 -3.90 -10.95 -14.63
C ARG A 262 -3.75 -11.32 -16.11
N TYR A 263 -2.86 -10.63 -16.83
CA TYR A 263 -2.59 -10.86 -18.24
C TYR A 263 -1.97 -12.24 -18.50
N HIS A 264 -1.06 -12.69 -17.64
CA HIS A 264 -0.41 -13.99 -17.78
C HIS A 264 -1.21 -15.15 -17.16
N GLN A 265 -2.07 -14.89 -16.18
CA GLN A 265 -2.98 -15.88 -15.60
C GLN A 265 -4.32 -15.93 -16.35
N LYS A 266 -4.30 -16.20 -17.66
CA LYS A 266 -5.51 -16.27 -18.50
C LYS A 266 -6.43 -17.43 -18.06
N LYS A 267 -7.35 -17.17 -17.15
CA LYS A 267 -8.50 -18.04 -16.86
C LYS A 267 -9.74 -17.49 -17.56
N GLU A 268 -10.59 -18.38 -18.09
CA GLU A 268 -11.74 -18.03 -18.95
C GLU A 268 -12.79 -17.13 -18.28
N LEU A 269 -12.79 -16.99 -16.95
CA LEU A 269 -13.81 -16.27 -16.18
C LEU A 269 -13.28 -15.02 -15.45
N GLN A 270 -12.09 -14.51 -15.81
CA GLN A 270 -11.45 -13.41 -15.10
C GLN A 270 -11.47 -12.09 -15.88
N SER A 271 -12.33 -11.13 -15.50
CA SER A 271 -12.46 -9.79 -16.10
C SER A 271 -11.66 -8.73 -15.33
N THR A 272 -11.05 -7.78 -16.03
CA THR A 272 -10.28 -6.68 -15.41
C THR A 272 -10.60 -5.35 -16.08
N LEU A 273 -11.01 -4.35 -15.30
CA LEU A 273 -11.30 -2.99 -15.77
C LEU A 273 -10.34 -2.01 -15.11
N LEU A 274 -9.62 -1.22 -15.91
CA LEU A 274 -8.81 -0.10 -15.44
C LEU A 274 -9.53 1.23 -15.73
N LEU A 275 -9.89 1.95 -14.68
CA LEU A 275 -10.30 3.35 -14.77
C LEU A 275 -9.05 4.22 -14.59
N PHE A 276 -8.59 4.87 -15.67
CA PHE A 276 -7.33 5.60 -15.67
C PHE A 276 -7.51 7.09 -15.92
N ALA A 277 -7.37 7.88 -14.86
CA ALA A 277 -7.55 9.32 -14.89
C ALA A 277 -6.24 10.08 -15.17
N ASN A 278 -6.29 11.03 -16.08
CA ASN A 278 -5.18 11.93 -16.41
C ASN A 278 -5.71 13.35 -16.70
N LYS A 279 -4.81 14.33 -16.85
CA LYS A 279 -5.23 15.71 -17.14
C LYS A 279 -5.60 15.85 -18.62
N SER A 280 -4.69 15.52 -19.53
CA SER A 280 -4.90 15.55 -20.98
C SER A 280 -4.44 14.22 -21.63
N GLU A 281 -4.65 14.09 -22.94
CA GLU A 281 -4.27 12.91 -23.72
C GLU A 281 -2.76 12.61 -23.65
N GLU A 282 -1.92 13.63 -23.62
CA GLU A 282 -0.45 13.54 -23.56
C GLU A 282 0.08 13.07 -22.18
N ASP A 283 -0.76 13.12 -21.14
CA ASP A 283 -0.43 12.61 -19.81
C ASP A 283 -0.71 11.11 -19.67
N ILE A 284 -1.37 10.46 -20.65
CA ILE A 284 -1.73 9.05 -20.57
C ILE A 284 -0.48 8.17 -20.71
N LEU A 285 0.03 7.71 -19.56
CA LEU A 285 1.20 6.83 -19.50
C LEU A 285 0.91 5.49 -20.20
N TRP A 286 1.79 5.10 -21.12
CA TRP A 286 1.72 3.82 -21.83
C TRP A 286 0.38 3.52 -22.54
N ARG A 287 -0.29 4.56 -23.08
CA ARG A 287 -1.55 4.43 -23.83
C ARG A 287 -1.53 3.29 -24.85
N ASP A 288 -0.57 3.30 -25.76
CA ASP A 288 -0.49 2.31 -26.84
C ASP A 288 -0.33 0.87 -26.32
N LYS A 289 0.40 0.70 -25.21
CA LYS A 289 0.57 -0.60 -24.56
C LYS A 289 -0.73 -1.06 -23.90
N LEU A 290 -1.46 -0.17 -23.23
CA LEU A 290 -2.76 -0.50 -22.65
C LEU A 290 -3.78 -0.88 -23.74
N GLU A 291 -3.81 -0.13 -24.85
CA GLU A 291 -4.67 -0.45 -25.99
C GLU A 291 -4.27 -1.78 -26.66
N GLN A 292 -2.97 -2.07 -26.74
CA GLN A 292 -2.50 -3.38 -27.20
C GLN A 292 -2.96 -4.51 -26.30
N VAL A 293 -2.91 -4.34 -24.97
CA VAL A 293 -3.43 -5.33 -24.02
C VAL A 293 -4.93 -5.56 -24.24
N CYS A 294 -5.72 -4.49 -24.41
CA CYS A 294 -7.16 -4.62 -24.73
C CYS A 294 -7.41 -5.43 -26.00
N ARG A 295 -6.62 -5.21 -27.06
CA ARG A 295 -6.73 -5.99 -28.31
C ARG A 295 -6.38 -7.47 -28.12
N LEU A 296 -5.38 -7.77 -27.31
CA LEU A 296 -4.86 -9.12 -27.09
C LEU A 296 -5.58 -9.90 -25.97
N SER A 297 -6.44 -9.24 -25.20
CA SER A 297 -7.12 -9.82 -24.04
C SER A 297 -8.54 -9.24 -23.92
N PRO A 298 -9.54 -9.91 -24.52
CA PRO A 298 -10.93 -9.45 -24.52
C PRO A 298 -11.53 -9.20 -23.13
N GLN A 299 -10.98 -9.87 -22.12
CA GLN A 299 -11.36 -9.73 -20.71
C GLN A 299 -10.77 -8.49 -20.02
N PHE A 300 -9.91 -7.72 -20.69
CA PHE A 300 -9.32 -6.49 -20.19
C PHE A 300 -9.91 -5.25 -20.86
N GLY A 301 -10.48 -4.36 -20.03
CA GLY A 301 -10.99 -3.06 -20.44
C GLY A 301 -10.20 -1.92 -19.81
N VAL A 302 -10.08 -0.81 -20.54
CA VAL A 302 -9.56 0.46 -20.01
C VAL A 302 -10.55 1.58 -20.32
N VAL A 303 -10.84 2.42 -19.33
CA VAL A 303 -11.60 3.65 -19.49
C VAL A 303 -10.69 4.81 -19.10
N HIS A 304 -10.33 5.61 -20.10
CA HIS A 304 -9.57 6.83 -19.88
C HIS A 304 -10.51 7.98 -19.47
N ILE A 305 -10.14 8.69 -18.41
CA ILE A 305 -10.90 9.81 -17.86
C ILE A 305 -10.00 11.05 -17.89
N LEU A 306 -10.41 12.11 -18.59
CA LEU A 306 -9.60 13.32 -18.73
C LEU A 306 -10.25 14.53 -18.06
N SER A 307 -9.49 15.21 -17.19
CA SER A 307 -10.00 16.42 -16.52
C SER A 307 -9.92 17.68 -17.38
N SER A 308 -9.05 17.70 -18.39
CA SER A 308 -8.80 18.83 -19.28
C SER A 308 -8.41 18.34 -20.68
N PRO A 309 -9.31 17.61 -21.37
CA PRO A 309 -9.05 17.04 -22.68
C PRO A 309 -9.00 18.09 -23.80
N SER A 310 -8.45 17.71 -24.95
CA SER A 310 -8.66 18.46 -26.19
C SER A 310 -10.11 18.38 -26.68
N SER A 311 -10.48 19.27 -27.62
CA SER A 311 -11.79 19.22 -28.30
C SER A 311 -12.01 17.95 -29.13
N SER A 312 -10.95 17.21 -29.44
CA SER A 312 -11.03 15.95 -30.20
C SER A 312 -11.38 14.75 -29.33
N TRP A 313 -11.32 14.89 -28.00
CA TRP A 313 -11.60 13.81 -27.07
C TRP A 313 -13.08 13.42 -27.07
N LYS A 314 -13.34 12.14 -27.31
CA LYS A 314 -14.69 11.55 -27.28
C LYS A 314 -14.93 10.64 -26.08
N GLY A 315 -13.92 10.48 -25.22
CA GLY A 315 -13.99 9.63 -24.04
C GLY A 315 -14.59 10.35 -22.84
N VAL A 316 -14.43 9.74 -21.66
CA VAL A 316 -14.98 10.26 -20.40
C VAL A 316 -14.22 11.52 -19.98
N THR A 317 -14.95 12.52 -19.48
CA THR A 317 -14.41 13.80 -19.02
C THR A 317 -14.76 14.06 -17.57
N GLY A 318 -13.86 14.76 -16.87
CA GLY A 318 -14.04 15.14 -15.48
C GLY A 318 -12.99 14.54 -14.53
N LYS A 319 -13.32 14.54 -13.24
CA LYS A 319 -12.52 13.90 -12.19
C LYS A 319 -13.23 12.63 -11.74
N ILE A 320 -12.49 11.68 -11.16
CA ILE A 320 -13.08 10.50 -10.53
C ILE A 320 -14.08 10.96 -9.46
N SER A 321 -15.33 10.58 -9.61
CA SER A 321 -16.44 10.88 -8.70
C SER A 321 -17.33 9.64 -8.55
N LEU A 322 -18.12 9.58 -7.48
CA LEU A 322 -19.09 8.48 -7.29
C LEU A 322 -20.06 8.36 -8.48
N SER A 323 -20.49 9.49 -9.06
CA SER A 323 -21.37 9.49 -10.24
C SER A 323 -20.70 8.91 -11.50
N LEU A 324 -19.42 9.19 -11.68
CA LEU A 324 -18.64 8.64 -12.79
C LEU A 324 -18.43 7.13 -12.58
N LEU A 325 -18.03 6.73 -11.37
CA LEU A 325 -17.89 5.32 -11.02
C LEU A 325 -19.21 4.57 -11.23
N ALA A 326 -20.34 5.16 -10.83
CA ALA A 326 -21.67 4.60 -11.02
C ALA A 326 -22.01 4.23 -12.47
N THR A 327 -21.48 4.99 -13.43
CA THR A 327 -21.78 4.82 -14.84
C THR A 327 -20.88 3.77 -15.50
N HIS A 328 -19.68 3.54 -14.94
CA HIS A 328 -18.65 2.71 -15.58
C HIS A 328 -18.35 1.40 -14.82
N LEU A 329 -18.82 1.26 -13.60
CA LEU A 329 -18.69 0.02 -12.85
C LEU A 329 -19.73 -1.03 -13.32
N PRO A 330 -19.39 -2.33 -13.33
CA PRO A 330 -20.33 -3.39 -13.67
C PRO A 330 -21.57 -3.40 -12.75
N GLN A 331 -22.77 -3.61 -13.31
CA GLN A 331 -24.02 -3.72 -12.53
C GLN A 331 -24.15 -5.14 -11.94
N PRO A 332 -23.75 -5.31 -10.67
CA PRO A 332 -24.67 -5.21 -9.53
C PRO A 332 -24.22 -4.18 -8.47
N LEU A 333 -23.14 -3.42 -8.71
CA LEU A 333 -22.50 -2.55 -7.71
C LEU A 333 -23.34 -1.35 -7.23
N MET A 334 -24.48 -1.09 -7.86
CA MET A 334 -25.28 0.12 -7.67
C MET A 334 -26.62 -0.10 -6.97
N THR A 335 -27.06 -1.35 -6.75
CA THR A 335 -28.46 -1.63 -6.43
C THR A 335 -28.79 -2.05 -4.99
N GLN A 336 -27.87 -2.03 -4.02
CA GLN A 336 -28.23 -2.35 -2.62
C GLN A 336 -27.49 -1.52 -1.56
N GLU A 337 -28.23 -1.09 -0.52
CA GLU A 337 -27.73 -0.51 0.75
C GLU A 337 -26.83 -1.50 1.55
N SER A 338 -26.70 -2.73 1.08
CA SER A 338 -25.76 -3.74 1.58
C SER A 338 -24.98 -4.33 0.41
N VAL A 339 -23.71 -3.93 0.28
CA VAL A 339 -22.79 -4.49 -0.71
C VAL A 339 -22.54 -5.96 -0.39
N SER A 340 -23.04 -6.87 -1.23
CA SER A 340 -22.50 -8.24 -1.30
C SER A 340 -21.08 -8.13 -1.89
N VAL A 341 -20.08 -8.10 -1.01
CA VAL A 341 -18.65 -7.96 -1.34
C VAL A 341 -18.07 -9.20 -2.04
N ASP A 342 -18.90 -10.22 -2.29
CA ASP A 342 -18.45 -11.55 -2.74
C ASP A 342 -18.13 -11.64 -4.25
N HIS A 343 -18.48 -10.64 -5.07
CA HIS A 343 -18.30 -10.68 -6.53
C HIS A 343 -17.20 -9.76 -7.09
N TYR A 344 -16.94 -8.61 -6.45
CA TYR A 344 -15.97 -7.61 -6.93
C TYR A 344 -14.91 -7.33 -5.88
N SER A 345 -13.65 -7.39 -6.31
CA SER A 345 -12.55 -6.78 -5.56
C SER A 345 -12.23 -5.43 -6.17
N PHE A 346 -12.45 -4.38 -5.38
CA PHE A 346 -11.96 -3.05 -5.70
C PHE A 346 -10.55 -2.91 -5.19
N LEU A 347 -9.67 -2.43 -6.05
CA LEU A 347 -8.35 -2.04 -5.64
C LEU A 347 -8.05 -0.64 -6.14
N GLU A 348 -8.22 0.30 -5.23
CA GLU A 348 -7.75 1.67 -5.37
C GLU A 348 -6.27 1.70 -5.03
N LEU A 349 -5.41 2.09 -5.97
CA LEU A 349 -4.01 2.34 -5.69
C LEU A 349 -3.57 3.62 -6.38
N CYS A 350 -3.47 4.65 -5.53
CA CYS A 350 -2.59 5.80 -5.66
C CYS A 350 -2.90 6.78 -6.81
N GLY A 351 -2.83 8.06 -6.47
CA GLY A 351 -2.92 9.21 -7.36
C GLY A 351 -2.39 10.43 -6.61
N SER A 352 -2.08 11.52 -7.32
CA SER A 352 -1.75 12.79 -6.65
C SER A 352 -2.93 13.24 -5.78
N LYS A 353 -2.64 13.64 -4.54
CA LYS A 353 -3.63 14.20 -3.60
C LYS A 353 -4.39 15.39 -4.18
#